data_AF-A0A067JNA6-F1
#
_entry.id   AF-A0A067JNA6-F1
#
_cell.length_a   1.000
_cell.length_b   1.000
_cell.length_c   1.000
_cell.angle_alpha   90.00
_cell.angle_beta   90.00
_cell.angle_gamma   90.00
#
_symmetry.space_group_name_H-M   'P 1'
#
loop_
_entity.id
_entity.type
_entity.pdbx_description
1 polymer ?
#
loop_
_entity_poly.entity_id
_entity_poly.type
_entity_poly.pdbx_seq_one_letter_code
_entity_poly.pdbx_strand_id
1 'polypeptide(L)'
;MDSDSHSPTKTLTTRHKCSACYKQYKKKEHLVEHMKSSYHSVHQPRCAVCQKHCKSFESLRIHLTGPLAKANCSRIFSDRGCDLCLKVFDSSNSLSKHREMCCLSAPGSLVTKVPPFKESQVYISVPAKETYAGKGVEAVAIDCEMVGGGSDGTLNLCGRVCLVDEDENIIFQTYVQPQIPVTNYRYEVTGLTEEHLRDAMSLQEVRNNILEILYNGESVGKVRLDGGKARLLVGHSLDHDLDCLKMFYPDHLLRDTATYRPLMKTNLVSHSLKYLTQTYLGYTIQTGVHDPYEDCVSVVRLYKRMRDQDHQMVEGSELQSTWGGFDFWKLRELEKKTPDELYEISRSNYRCWCLDLKASNPA
;
A
#
# COMPACT_ATOMS: atom_id res chain seq x y z
N MET A 1 -29.57 70.10 9.08
CA MET A 1 -30.02 68.84 8.46
C MET A 1 -28.76 68.08 8.12
N ASP A 2 -28.16 67.48 9.14
CA ASP A 2 -26.92 66.72 8.98
C ASP A 2 -27.25 65.30 8.53
N SER A 3 -26.57 64.89 7.48
CA SER A 3 -26.76 63.61 6.79
C SER A 3 -25.84 62.58 7.45
N ASP A 4 -26.41 61.70 8.27
CA ASP A 4 -25.72 60.56 8.85
C ASP A 4 -25.27 59.60 7.73
N SER A 5 -23.96 59.50 7.55
CA SER A 5 -23.32 58.51 6.69
C SER A 5 -23.02 57.26 7.51
N HIS A 6 -23.95 56.29 7.48
CA HIS A 6 -23.70 54.96 8.01
C HIS A 6 -22.65 54.22 7.17
N SER A 7 -21.41 54.16 7.66
CA SER A 7 -20.39 53.21 7.19
C SER A 7 -20.71 51.80 7.70
N PRO A 8 -20.78 50.76 6.84
CA PRO A 8 -21.06 49.39 7.30
C PRO A 8 -19.84 48.80 8.00
N THR A 9 -20.00 48.48 9.28
CA THR A 9 -19.07 47.72 10.11
C THR A 9 -18.86 46.34 9.49
N LYS A 10 -17.71 46.12 8.85
CA LYS A 10 -17.27 44.78 8.41
C LYS A 10 -17.12 43.90 9.65
N THR A 11 -18.09 43.05 9.90
CA THR A 11 -17.97 41.95 10.87
C THR A 11 -16.84 41.03 10.39
N LEU A 12 -15.71 41.05 11.11
CA LEU A 12 -14.61 40.12 10.92
C LEU A 12 -15.13 38.70 11.21
N THR A 13 -15.59 38.01 10.17
CA THR A 13 -16.06 36.63 10.29
C THR A 13 -14.86 35.72 10.52
N THR A 14 -14.60 35.38 11.79
CA THR A 14 -13.55 34.45 12.20
C THR A 14 -13.63 33.16 11.37
N ARG A 15 -12.56 32.85 10.63
CA ARG A 15 -12.44 31.61 9.87
C ARG A 15 -11.83 30.54 10.77
N HIS A 16 -12.43 29.36 10.80
CA HIS A 16 -11.92 28.22 11.54
C HIS A 16 -11.05 27.36 10.61
N LYS A 17 -9.74 27.33 10.87
CA LYS A 17 -8.76 26.62 10.05
C LYS A 17 -8.42 25.25 10.66
N CYS A 18 -8.38 24.21 9.84
CA CYS A 18 -7.86 22.89 10.23
C CYS A 18 -6.33 22.94 10.37
N SER A 19 -5.79 22.41 11.47
CA SER A 19 -4.34 22.37 11.72
C SER A 19 -3.59 21.39 10.82
N ALA A 20 -4.24 20.32 10.36
CA ALA A 20 -3.60 19.31 9.54
C ALA A 20 -3.54 19.69 8.05
N CYS A 21 -4.70 20.00 7.44
CA CYS A 21 -4.79 20.22 5.99
C CYS A 21 -4.98 21.69 5.59
N TYR A 22 -5.11 22.60 6.57
CA TYR A 22 -5.29 24.05 6.38
C TYR A 22 -6.55 24.49 5.64
N LYS A 23 -7.54 23.61 5.45
CA LYS A 23 -8.88 24.00 5.00
C LYS A 23 -9.52 24.96 6.01
N GLN A 24 -10.28 25.93 5.49
CA GLN A 24 -10.93 26.97 6.30
C GLN A 24 -12.44 26.88 6.20
N TYR A 25 -13.11 27.09 7.32
CA TYR A 25 -14.56 26.98 7.47
C TYR A 25 -15.13 28.28 8.05
N LYS A 26 -16.32 28.68 7.59
CA LYS A 26 -17.04 29.84 8.13
C LYS A 26 -17.61 29.58 9.53
N LYS A 27 -17.92 28.33 9.85
CA LYS A 27 -18.51 27.89 11.11
C LYS A 27 -17.67 26.81 11.75
N LYS A 28 -17.62 26.78 13.09
CA LYS A 28 -16.88 25.78 13.86
C LYS A 28 -17.43 24.36 13.65
N GLU A 29 -18.75 24.21 13.56
CA GLU A 29 -19.44 22.93 13.31
C GLU A 29 -18.88 22.21 12.06
N HIS A 30 -18.65 22.94 10.97
CA HIS A 30 -18.12 22.36 9.73
C HIS A 30 -16.64 21.95 9.85
N LEU A 31 -15.85 22.66 10.68
CA LEU A 31 -14.49 22.23 10.99
C LEU A 31 -14.51 20.91 11.76
N VAL A 32 -15.39 20.77 12.75
CA VAL A 32 -15.52 19.53 13.53
C VAL A 32 -15.94 18.37 12.61
N GLU A 33 -16.93 18.57 11.74
CA GLU A 33 -17.38 17.55 10.80
C GLU A 33 -16.29 17.13 9.80
N HIS A 34 -15.49 18.10 9.34
CA HIS A 34 -14.31 17.82 8.54
C HIS A 34 -13.29 16.96 9.29
N MET A 35 -13.00 17.27 10.56
CA MET A 35 -12.04 16.49 11.35
C MET A 35 -12.52 15.05 11.60
N LYS A 36 -13.83 14.85 11.79
CA LYS A 36 -14.45 13.53 11.93
C LYS A 36 -14.29 12.66 10.68
N SER A 37 -14.47 13.25 9.51
CA SER A 37 -14.46 12.52 8.23
C SER A 37 -13.08 12.42 7.56
N SER A 38 -12.10 13.21 8.00
CA SER A 38 -10.79 13.29 7.32
C SER A 38 -9.67 12.47 7.97
N TYR A 39 -9.89 11.99 9.21
CA TYR A 39 -9.00 11.04 9.90
C TYR A 39 -7.53 11.48 9.86
N HIS A 40 -7.30 12.75 10.17
CA HIS A 40 -5.97 13.33 10.12
C HIS A 40 -5.07 12.65 11.14
N SER A 41 -3.87 12.27 10.72
CA SER A 41 -2.90 11.60 11.57
C SER A 41 -1.48 11.85 11.07
N VAL A 42 -0.51 11.60 11.96
CA VAL A 42 0.92 11.68 11.64
C VAL A 42 1.35 10.74 10.52
N HIS A 43 0.55 9.70 10.25
CA HIS A 43 0.82 8.72 9.21
C HIS A 43 0.39 9.18 7.81
N GLN A 44 -0.42 10.24 7.70
CA GLN A 44 -0.83 10.76 6.40
C GLN A 44 0.35 11.39 5.66
N PRO A 45 0.45 11.22 4.32
CA PRO A 45 1.44 11.90 3.51
C PRO A 45 1.46 13.41 3.78
N ARG A 46 2.63 13.96 4.12
CA ARG A 46 2.76 15.36 4.54
C ARG A 46 3.79 16.10 3.69
N CYS A 47 3.46 17.33 3.32
CA CYS A 47 4.40 18.20 2.61
C CYS A 47 5.56 18.61 3.51
N ALA A 48 6.79 18.25 3.15
CA ALA A 48 7.99 18.62 3.92
C ALA A 48 8.23 20.13 4.03
N VAL A 49 7.67 20.93 3.10
CA VAL A 49 7.85 22.39 3.07
C VAL A 49 6.84 23.11 3.97
N CYS A 50 5.55 22.81 3.79
CA CYS A 50 4.49 23.55 4.49
C CYS A 50 3.76 22.73 5.56
N GLN A 51 4.13 21.47 5.79
CA GLN A 51 3.55 20.56 6.78
C GLN A 51 2.06 20.22 6.57
N LYS A 52 1.51 20.53 5.39
CA LYS A 52 0.14 20.17 5.03
C LYS A 52 -0.01 18.66 4.88
N HIS A 53 -0.95 18.08 5.63
CA HIS A 53 -1.36 16.68 5.48
C HIS A 53 -2.22 16.51 4.22
N CYS A 54 -1.93 15.46 3.48
CA CYS A 54 -2.57 15.07 2.24
C CYS A 54 -3.17 13.68 2.40
N LYS A 55 -4.34 13.45 1.81
CA LYS A 55 -5.06 12.17 1.92
C LYS A 55 -4.35 10.98 1.25
N SER A 56 -3.52 11.26 0.24
CA SER A 56 -2.77 10.28 -0.54
C SER A 56 -1.49 10.90 -1.09
N PHE A 57 -0.54 10.07 -1.52
CA PHE A 57 0.68 10.53 -2.18
C PHE A 57 0.39 11.22 -3.51
N GLU A 58 -0.66 10.82 -4.23
CA GLU A 58 -1.13 11.57 -5.40
C GLU A 58 -1.56 13.00 -5.03
N SER A 59 -2.31 13.16 -3.93
CA SER A 59 -2.71 14.49 -3.46
C SER A 59 -1.51 15.35 -3.04
N LEU A 60 -0.48 14.71 -2.46
CA LEU A 60 0.77 15.37 -2.11
C LEU A 60 1.55 15.78 -3.38
N ARG A 61 1.64 14.90 -4.37
CA ARG A 61 2.25 15.18 -5.67
C ARG A 61 1.58 16.36 -6.35
N ILE A 62 0.25 16.36 -6.46
CA ILE A 62 -0.52 17.49 -7.01
C ILE A 62 -0.26 18.78 -6.23
N HIS A 63 -0.11 18.70 -4.90
CA HIS A 63 0.22 19.88 -4.09
C HIS A 63 1.62 20.45 -4.37
N LEU A 64 2.58 19.61 -4.75
CA LEU A 64 3.98 19.97 -4.99
C LEU A 64 4.24 20.39 -6.45
N THR A 65 3.69 19.64 -7.41
CA THR A 65 3.98 19.79 -8.84
C THR A 65 2.75 20.12 -9.70
N GLY A 66 1.56 20.11 -9.12
CA GLY A 66 0.32 20.39 -9.85
C GLY A 66 0.10 21.88 -10.16
N PRO A 67 -0.90 22.19 -11.01
CA PRO A 67 -1.14 23.56 -11.50
C PRO A 67 -1.54 24.56 -10.41
N LEU A 68 -2.08 24.07 -9.28
CA LEU A 68 -2.48 24.86 -8.13
C LEU A 68 -1.49 24.75 -6.96
N ALA A 69 -0.26 24.29 -7.22
CA ALA A 69 0.78 24.19 -6.21
C ALA A 69 1.15 25.57 -5.68
N LYS A 70 1.35 25.68 -4.35
CA LYS A 70 1.80 26.94 -3.75
C LYS A 70 3.21 27.26 -4.22
N ALA A 71 3.45 28.48 -4.70
CA ALA A 71 4.73 28.90 -5.28
C ALA A 71 5.96 28.51 -4.44
N ASN A 72 5.91 28.70 -3.12
CA ASN A 72 7.04 28.31 -2.25
C ASN A 72 7.27 26.78 -2.19
N CYS A 73 6.19 25.99 -2.12
CA CYS A 73 6.30 24.52 -2.06
C CYS A 73 6.80 23.98 -3.39
N SER A 74 6.23 24.45 -4.50
CA SER A 74 6.61 24.04 -5.84
C SER A 74 8.05 24.42 -6.17
N ARG A 75 8.48 25.64 -5.86
CA ARG A 75 9.86 26.10 -6.08
C ARG A 75 10.88 25.26 -5.30
N ILE A 76 10.65 25.04 -4.01
CA ILE A 76 11.57 24.26 -3.17
C ILE A 76 11.61 22.80 -3.64
N PHE A 77 10.46 22.22 -3.99
CA PHE A 77 10.40 20.85 -4.48
C PHE A 77 11.04 20.68 -5.86
N SER A 78 10.89 21.65 -6.76
CA SER A 78 11.54 21.60 -8.08
C SER A 78 13.06 21.62 -7.99
N ASP A 79 13.61 22.31 -6.98
CA ASP A 79 15.06 22.43 -6.75
C ASP A 79 15.65 21.24 -5.98
N ARG A 80 14.93 20.73 -4.97
CA ARG A 80 15.46 19.75 -3.99
C ARG A 80 14.56 18.54 -3.73
N GLY A 81 13.50 18.35 -4.52
CA GLY A 81 12.53 17.28 -4.36
C GLY A 81 12.84 16.05 -5.21
N CYS A 82 12.60 14.87 -4.64
CA CYS A 82 12.60 13.60 -5.37
C CYS A 82 11.19 13.26 -5.85
N ASP A 83 11.00 13.10 -7.16
CA ASP A 83 9.68 12.79 -7.74
C ASP A 83 9.20 11.37 -7.42
N LEU A 84 10.07 10.45 -7.01
CA LEU A 84 9.70 9.07 -6.70
C LEU A 84 9.19 8.95 -5.26
N CYS A 85 9.98 9.38 -4.27
CA CYS A 85 9.64 9.26 -2.85
C CYS A 85 9.00 10.51 -2.24
N LEU A 86 8.92 11.62 -2.99
CA LEU A 86 8.37 12.91 -2.58
C LEU A 86 9.09 13.58 -1.38
N LYS A 87 10.30 13.10 -1.02
CA LYS A 87 11.15 13.73 0.00
C LYS A 87 11.83 14.98 -0.57
N VAL A 88 12.09 15.95 0.31
CA VAL A 88 12.83 17.17 0.02
C VAL A 88 14.18 17.11 0.74
N PHE A 89 15.26 17.39 0.02
CA PHE A 89 16.63 17.33 0.51
C PHE A 89 17.16 18.71 0.90
N ASP A 90 18.25 18.72 1.66
CA ASP A 90 18.94 19.93 2.10
C ASP A 90 19.62 20.67 0.93
N SER A 91 20.16 19.93 -0.03
CA SER A 91 20.82 20.45 -1.23
C SER A 91 20.49 19.65 -2.50
N SER A 92 20.71 20.28 -3.67
CA SER A 92 20.57 19.61 -4.97
C SER A 92 21.56 18.44 -5.15
N ASN A 93 22.75 18.54 -4.56
CA ASN A 93 23.74 17.44 -4.57
C ASN A 93 23.25 16.22 -3.78
N SER A 94 22.65 16.43 -2.60
CA SER A 94 22.06 15.35 -1.79
C SER A 94 20.89 14.69 -2.54
N LEU A 95 20.07 15.47 -3.24
CA LEU A 95 19.01 14.95 -4.12
C LEU A 95 19.59 14.09 -5.24
N SER A 96 20.65 14.54 -5.91
CA SER A 96 21.28 13.79 -7.02
C SER A 96 21.76 12.42 -6.54
N LYS A 97 22.51 12.38 -5.42
CA LYS A 97 22.98 11.13 -4.81
C LYS A 97 21.82 10.22 -4.40
N HIS A 98 20.75 10.80 -3.85
CA HIS A 98 19.56 10.04 -3.47
C HIS A 98 18.84 9.44 -4.69
N ARG A 99 18.74 10.16 -5.81
CA ARG A 99 18.03 9.70 -7.02
C ARG A 99 18.62 8.40 -7.57
N GLU A 100 19.95 8.25 -7.52
CA GLU A 100 20.65 7.04 -7.96
C GLU A 100 20.20 5.79 -7.18
N MET A 101 19.87 5.93 -5.89
CA MET A 101 19.40 4.83 -5.05
C MET A 101 17.87 4.70 -5.01
N CYS A 102 17.15 5.80 -5.26
CA CYS A 102 15.69 5.83 -5.18
C CYS A 102 15.02 5.27 -6.44
N CYS A 103 15.67 5.42 -7.59
CA CYS A 103 15.26 4.84 -8.85
C CYS A 103 15.71 3.37 -8.89
N LEU A 104 14.76 2.45 -8.78
CA LEU A 104 15.05 1.03 -8.85
C LEU A 104 15.08 0.57 -10.31
N SER A 105 15.83 -0.49 -10.59
CA SER A 105 15.78 -1.17 -11.90
C SER A 105 14.61 -2.14 -11.92
N ALA A 106 13.97 -2.33 -13.09
CA ALA A 106 12.95 -3.34 -13.26
C ALA A 106 13.49 -4.73 -12.85
N PRO A 107 12.67 -5.61 -12.24
CA PRO A 107 13.05 -6.98 -12.00
C PRO A 107 13.51 -7.63 -13.31
N GLY A 108 14.62 -8.36 -13.27
CA GLY A 108 15.05 -9.11 -14.46
C GLY A 108 14.06 -10.22 -14.73
N SER A 109 13.37 -10.20 -15.88
CA SER A 109 12.50 -11.31 -16.26
C SER A 109 13.34 -12.58 -16.34
N LEU A 110 13.00 -13.59 -15.54
CA LEU A 110 13.75 -14.85 -15.43
C LEU A 110 13.72 -15.69 -16.72
N VAL A 111 12.95 -15.24 -17.72
CA VAL A 111 12.81 -15.84 -19.05
C VAL A 111 14.15 -15.99 -19.80
N THR A 112 15.24 -15.32 -19.37
CA THR A 112 16.55 -15.36 -20.07
C THR A 112 17.68 -16.14 -19.37
N LYS A 113 17.44 -16.83 -18.24
CA LYS A 113 18.49 -17.60 -17.55
C LYS A 113 18.26 -19.11 -17.42
N VAL A 114 17.15 -19.65 -17.93
CA VAL A 114 16.89 -21.10 -17.91
C VAL A 114 16.98 -21.64 -19.34
N PRO A 115 17.93 -22.54 -19.67
CA PRO A 115 17.96 -23.19 -20.98
C PRO A 115 16.72 -24.08 -21.16
N PRO A 116 16.28 -24.32 -22.41
CA PRO A 116 15.09 -25.11 -22.69
C PRO A 116 15.38 -26.59 -22.47
N PHE A 117 15.30 -27.07 -21.23
CA PHE A 117 15.33 -28.50 -20.94
C PHE A 117 14.55 -28.83 -19.65
N LYS A 118 13.33 -29.34 -19.84
CA LYS A 118 12.41 -29.96 -18.86
C LYS A 118 12.01 -29.10 -17.65
N GLU A 119 10.96 -28.31 -17.85
CA GLU A 119 10.11 -27.68 -16.82
C GLU A 119 9.31 -28.71 -15.99
N SER A 120 10.01 -29.59 -15.27
CA SER A 120 9.36 -30.53 -14.32
C SER A 120 9.97 -30.48 -12.93
N GLN A 121 10.74 -29.44 -12.60
CA GLN A 121 11.24 -29.24 -11.25
C GLN A 121 10.50 -28.09 -10.59
N VAL A 122 9.59 -28.47 -9.70
CA VAL A 122 9.13 -27.63 -8.60
C VAL A 122 10.38 -27.09 -7.92
N TYR A 123 10.69 -25.80 -8.09
CA TYR A 123 11.67 -25.14 -7.23
C TYR A 123 11.00 -24.91 -5.89
N ILE A 124 10.89 -25.98 -5.09
CA ILE A 124 10.77 -25.80 -3.65
C ILE A 124 12.16 -25.41 -3.20
N SER A 125 12.45 -24.10 -3.27
CA SER A 125 13.43 -23.52 -2.37
C SER A 125 12.82 -23.64 -0.98
N VAL A 126 12.80 -24.85 -0.39
CA VAL A 126 12.60 -24.98 1.05
C VAL A 126 13.72 -24.09 1.58
N PRO A 127 13.43 -22.98 2.28
CA PRO A 127 14.50 -22.26 2.94
C PRO A 127 15.19 -23.33 3.77
N ALA A 128 16.48 -23.55 3.53
CA ALA A 128 17.27 -24.29 4.50
C ALA A 128 16.87 -23.75 5.87
N LYS A 129 16.64 -24.63 6.85
CA LYS A 129 16.35 -24.24 8.24
C LYS A 129 17.54 -23.45 8.80
N GLU A 130 17.79 -22.27 8.27
CA GLU A 130 18.48 -21.21 8.95
C GLU A 130 17.43 -20.66 9.90
N THR A 131 17.62 -21.01 11.17
CA THR A 131 16.95 -20.34 12.27
C THR A 131 17.28 -18.86 12.19
N TYR A 132 16.47 -18.08 11.48
CA TYR A 132 16.39 -16.62 11.59
C TYR A 132 15.73 -16.29 12.95
N ALA A 133 16.39 -16.69 14.02
CA ALA A 133 16.04 -16.29 15.38
C ALA A 133 16.36 -14.79 15.49
N GLY A 134 15.34 -13.94 15.31
CA GLY A 134 15.41 -12.51 15.62
C GLY A 134 15.00 -11.52 14.52
N LYS A 135 14.57 -11.95 13.34
CA LYS A 135 13.88 -11.04 12.40
C LYS A 135 12.38 -11.07 12.68
N GLY A 136 11.73 -9.90 12.62
CA GLY A 136 10.30 -9.73 12.84
C GLY A 136 9.41 -10.51 11.88
N VAL A 137 8.11 -10.20 11.88
CA VAL A 137 7.16 -10.79 10.93
C VAL A 137 7.65 -10.54 9.49
N GLU A 138 8.02 -11.62 8.80
CA GLU A 138 8.49 -11.60 7.42
C GLU A 138 7.31 -11.39 6.47
N ALA A 139 7.45 -10.51 5.47
CA ALA A 139 6.46 -10.32 4.42
C ALA A 139 6.73 -11.25 3.22
N VAL A 140 5.67 -11.81 2.66
CA VAL A 140 5.68 -12.63 1.44
C VAL A 140 4.72 -12.00 0.46
N ALA A 141 5.17 -11.73 -0.76
CA ALA A 141 4.28 -11.31 -1.82
C ALA A 141 3.73 -12.50 -2.59
N ILE A 142 2.52 -12.32 -3.12
CA ILE A 142 1.86 -13.26 -4.02
C ILE A 142 1.32 -12.53 -5.24
N ASP A 143 1.33 -13.23 -6.36
CA ASP A 143 0.62 -12.84 -7.57
C ASP A 143 0.21 -14.11 -8.34
N CYS A 144 -1.00 -14.11 -8.88
CA CYS A 144 -1.54 -15.19 -9.68
C CYS A 144 -1.86 -14.69 -11.11
N GLU A 145 -1.49 -15.49 -12.10
CA GLU A 145 -2.03 -15.37 -13.44
C GLU A 145 -3.30 -16.23 -13.55
N MET A 146 -4.39 -15.63 -14.05
CA MET A 146 -5.69 -16.31 -14.15
C MET A 146 -6.12 -16.54 -15.59
N VAL A 147 -6.64 -17.74 -15.84
CA VAL A 147 -7.39 -18.08 -17.05
C VAL A 147 -8.90 -17.94 -16.82
N GLY A 148 -9.65 -17.76 -17.90
CA GLY A 148 -11.11 -17.67 -17.91
C GLY A 148 -11.78 -19.05 -18.00
N GLY A 149 -12.76 -19.27 -17.13
CA GLY A 149 -13.66 -20.42 -17.17
C GLY A 149 -15.14 -20.01 -17.19
N GLY A 150 -16.03 -21.01 -17.18
CA GLY A 150 -17.48 -20.80 -17.32
C GLY A 150 -17.89 -20.56 -18.77
N SER A 151 -19.20 -20.53 -19.02
CA SER A 151 -19.76 -20.42 -20.38
C SER A 151 -19.38 -19.13 -21.11
N ASP A 152 -19.03 -18.08 -20.37
CA ASP A 152 -18.67 -16.75 -20.90
C ASP A 152 -17.20 -16.36 -20.63
N GLY A 153 -16.40 -17.23 -19.99
CA GLY A 153 -14.99 -16.96 -19.70
C GLY A 153 -14.75 -15.93 -18.58
N THR A 154 -15.79 -15.52 -17.85
CA THR A 154 -15.70 -14.47 -16.82
C THR A 154 -15.15 -14.98 -15.49
N LEU A 155 -15.22 -16.29 -15.23
CA LEU A 155 -14.71 -16.87 -13.99
C LEU A 155 -13.18 -16.88 -14.02
N ASN A 156 -12.54 -16.29 -13.01
CA ASN A 156 -11.09 -16.33 -12.83
C ASN A 156 -10.69 -17.66 -12.20
N LEU A 157 -9.87 -18.44 -12.91
CA LEU A 157 -9.25 -19.67 -12.42
C LEU A 157 -7.74 -19.45 -12.35
N CYS A 158 -7.11 -19.75 -11.21
CA CYS A 158 -5.65 -19.67 -11.10
C CYS A 158 -5.00 -20.62 -12.11
N GLY A 159 -4.08 -20.11 -12.93
CA GLY A 159 -3.30 -20.87 -13.90
C GLY A 159 -1.81 -20.89 -13.61
N ARG A 160 -1.28 -19.85 -12.95
CA ARG A 160 0.10 -19.80 -12.42
C ARG A 160 0.12 -18.94 -11.17
N VAL A 161 0.97 -19.27 -10.21
CA VAL A 161 1.16 -18.51 -8.98
C VAL A 161 2.65 -18.34 -8.69
N CYS A 162 3.05 -17.19 -8.16
CA CYS A 162 4.39 -16.91 -7.67
C CYS A 162 4.33 -16.32 -6.26
N LEU A 163 5.24 -16.74 -5.40
CA LEU A 163 5.49 -16.16 -4.08
C LEU A 163 6.97 -15.80 -3.96
N VAL A 164 7.24 -14.58 -3.48
CA VAL A 164 8.61 -14.09 -3.22
C VAL A 164 8.76 -13.56 -1.80
N ASP A 165 9.96 -13.67 -1.25
CA ASP A 165 10.34 -13.07 0.02
C ASP A 165 10.70 -11.58 -0.12
N GLU A 166 11.05 -10.93 1.01
CA GLU A 166 11.48 -9.52 1.01
C GLU A 166 12.81 -9.27 0.31
N ASP A 167 13.61 -10.33 0.10
CA ASP A 167 14.92 -10.31 -0.54
C ASP A 167 14.82 -10.63 -2.05
N GLU A 168 13.59 -10.67 -2.59
CA GLU A 168 13.26 -10.89 -4.01
C GLU A 168 13.54 -12.32 -4.51
N ASN A 169 13.71 -13.27 -3.59
CA ASN A 169 13.87 -14.68 -3.92
C ASN A 169 12.51 -15.36 -4.08
N ILE A 170 12.42 -16.28 -5.04
CA ILE A 170 11.25 -17.12 -5.23
C ILE A 170 11.21 -18.18 -4.12
N ILE A 171 10.15 -18.12 -3.31
CA ILE A 171 9.86 -19.14 -2.28
C ILE A 171 9.05 -20.28 -2.91
N PHE A 172 8.07 -19.94 -3.75
CA PHE A 172 7.19 -20.91 -4.39
C PHE A 172 6.69 -20.38 -5.73
N GLN A 173 6.77 -21.19 -6.77
CA GLN A 173 6.11 -20.91 -8.05
C GLN A 173 5.67 -22.21 -8.71
N THR A 174 4.49 -22.19 -9.33
CA THR A 174 3.98 -23.34 -10.08
C THR A 174 2.85 -22.92 -11.00
N TYR A 175 2.63 -23.72 -12.04
CA TYR A 175 1.35 -23.75 -12.75
C TYR A 175 0.29 -24.47 -11.90
N VAL A 176 -0.97 -24.09 -12.09
CA VAL A 176 -2.10 -24.57 -11.30
C VAL A 176 -3.13 -25.21 -12.21
N GLN A 177 -3.55 -26.43 -11.89
CA GLN A 177 -4.58 -27.14 -12.63
C GLN A 177 -5.95 -26.50 -12.38
N PRO A 178 -6.63 -25.96 -13.42
CA PRO A 178 -7.96 -25.35 -13.27
C PRO A 178 -9.01 -26.39 -12.85
N GLN A 179 -9.91 -26.01 -11.94
CA GLN A 179 -10.96 -26.90 -11.39
C GLN A 179 -12.09 -27.21 -12.39
N ILE A 180 -12.22 -26.40 -13.45
CA ILE A 180 -13.21 -26.54 -14.52
C ILE A 180 -12.54 -26.28 -15.87
N PRO A 181 -13.16 -26.67 -17.01
CA PRO A 181 -12.59 -26.41 -18.33
C PRO A 181 -12.30 -24.92 -18.57
N VAL A 182 -11.11 -24.65 -19.10
CA VAL A 182 -10.69 -23.31 -19.52
C VAL A 182 -11.39 -22.96 -20.83
N THR A 183 -12.09 -21.82 -20.84
CA THR A 183 -12.75 -21.28 -22.04
C THR A 183 -11.96 -20.12 -22.65
N ASN A 184 -11.08 -19.47 -21.90
CA ASN A 184 -10.21 -18.42 -22.41
C ASN A 184 -8.89 -18.37 -21.63
N TYR A 185 -7.76 -18.67 -22.28
CA TYR A 185 -6.44 -18.64 -21.64
C TYR A 185 -5.92 -17.23 -21.33
N ARG A 186 -6.51 -16.19 -21.92
CA ARG A 186 -6.06 -14.79 -21.81
C ARG A 186 -4.59 -14.63 -22.20
N TYR A 187 -4.17 -15.35 -23.23
CA TYR A 187 -2.78 -15.51 -23.66
C TYR A 187 -2.01 -14.19 -23.79
N GLU A 188 -2.63 -13.16 -24.37
CA GLU A 188 -2.02 -11.84 -24.57
C GLU A 188 -1.62 -11.15 -23.26
N VAL A 189 -2.25 -11.53 -22.14
CA VAL A 189 -1.97 -11.01 -20.81
C VAL A 189 -1.11 -11.99 -20.03
N THR A 190 -1.48 -13.27 -19.98
CA THR A 190 -0.91 -14.25 -19.03
C THR A 190 0.22 -15.11 -19.61
N GLY A 191 0.32 -15.19 -20.95
CA GLY A 191 1.19 -16.15 -21.65
C GLY A 191 0.82 -17.62 -21.46
N LEU A 192 -0.29 -17.94 -20.78
CA LEU A 192 -0.67 -19.32 -20.45
C LEU A 192 -1.22 -20.08 -21.67
N THR A 193 -0.92 -21.37 -21.72
CA THR A 193 -1.34 -22.29 -22.79
C THR A 193 -1.84 -23.58 -22.17
N GLU A 194 -2.53 -24.42 -22.95
CA GLU A 194 -2.99 -25.73 -22.50
C GLU A 194 -1.83 -26.63 -22.04
N GLU A 195 -0.67 -26.54 -22.70
CA GLU A 195 0.52 -27.33 -22.37
C GLU A 195 1.02 -27.05 -20.95
N HIS A 196 1.07 -25.78 -20.55
CA HIS A 196 1.44 -25.38 -19.19
C HIS A 196 0.51 -25.98 -18.11
N LEU A 197 -0.76 -26.23 -18.44
CA LEU A 197 -1.78 -26.65 -17.46
C LEU A 197 -2.03 -28.16 -17.45
N ARG A 198 -1.49 -28.91 -18.41
CA ARG A 198 -1.77 -30.36 -18.61
C ARG A 198 -1.38 -31.20 -17.40
N ASP A 199 -0.18 -30.98 -16.87
CA ASP A 199 0.41 -31.71 -15.74
C ASP A 199 0.66 -30.77 -14.53
N ALA A 200 -0.12 -29.68 -14.45
CA ALA A 200 0.02 -28.68 -13.39
C ALA A 200 -0.40 -29.22 -12.02
N MET A 201 0.13 -28.60 -10.95
CA MET A 201 -0.20 -28.96 -9.58
C MET A 201 -1.68 -28.69 -9.27
N SER A 202 -2.33 -29.58 -8.51
CA SER A 202 -3.73 -29.39 -8.17
C SER A 202 -3.91 -28.14 -7.29
N LEU A 203 -5.03 -27.43 -7.47
CA LEU A 203 -5.35 -26.25 -6.66
C LEU A 203 -5.28 -26.53 -5.14
N GLN A 204 -5.66 -27.74 -4.72
CA GLN A 204 -5.62 -28.14 -3.32
C GLN A 204 -4.18 -28.20 -2.79
N GLU A 205 -3.25 -28.81 -3.54
CA GLU A 205 -1.84 -28.90 -3.17
C GLU A 205 -1.19 -27.52 -3.17
N VAL A 206 -1.46 -26.71 -4.19
CA VAL A 206 -0.98 -25.31 -4.28
C VAL A 206 -1.41 -24.51 -3.06
N ARG A 207 -2.69 -24.55 -2.71
CA ARG A 207 -3.23 -23.85 -1.54
C ARG A 207 -2.59 -24.33 -0.24
N ASN A 208 -2.38 -25.64 -0.08
CA ASN A 208 -1.74 -26.20 1.11
C ASN A 208 -0.30 -25.70 1.25
N ASN A 209 0.48 -25.72 0.17
CA ASN A 209 1.86 -25.22 0.16
C ASN A 209 1.91 -23.73 0.53
N ILE A 210 1.02 -22.91 -0.05
CA ILE A 210 0.95 -21.47 0.24
C ILE A 210 0.60 -21.24 1.72
N LEU A 211 -0.43 -21.91 2.25
CA LEU A 211 -0.83 -21.73 3.65
C LEU A 211 0.25 -22.21 4.63
N GLU A 212 1.00 -23.27 4.29
CA GLU A 212 2.14 -23.71 5.09
C GLU A 212 3.23 -22.64 5.18
N ILE A 213 3.57 -22.02 4.04
CA ILE A 213 4.52 -20.89 3.97
C ILE A 213 4.01 -19.72 4.80
N LEU A 214 2.75 -19.32 4.62
CA LEU A 214 2.19 -18.13 5.26
C LEU A 214 1.96 -18.29 6.76
N TYR A 215 1.58 -19.48 7.23
CA TYR A 215 1.40 -19.74 8.66
C TYR A 215 2.73 -19.98 9.37
N ASN A 216 3.80 -20.37 8.67
CA ASN A 216 5.15 -20.43 9.23
C ASN A 216 5.24 -21.23 10.55
N GLY A 217 4.54 -22.37 10.59
CA GLY A 217 4.45 -23.25 11.77
C GLY A 217 3.52 -22.76 12.89
N GLU A 218 2.78 -21.68 12.69
CA GLU A 218 1.77 -21.20 13.62
C GLU A 218 0.43 -21.94 13.46
N SER A 219 -0.27 -22.16 14.58
CA SER A 219 -1.60 -22.79 14.53
C SER A 219 -2.66 -21.80 14.07
N VAL A 220 -3.62 -22.25 13.26
CA VAL A 220 -4.71 -21.42 12.69
C VAL A 220 -5.42 -20.54 13.74
N GLY A 221 -5.57 -21.03 14.98
CA GLY A 221 -6.16 -20.25 16.07
C GLY A 221 -5.32 -19.07 16.54
N LYS A 222 -3.99 -19.17 16.49
CA LYS A 222 -3.05 -18.10 16.88
C LYS A 222 -2.78 -17.10 15.77
N VAL A 223 -2.86 -17.51 14.50
CA VAL A 223 -2.75 -16.60 13.33
C VAL A 223 -3.83 -15.49 13.37
N ARG A 224 -4.92 -15.71 14.11
CA ARG A 224 -5.98 -14.70 14.31
C ARG A 224 -5.63 -13.63 15.35
N LEU A 225 -4.51 -13.77 16.06
CA LEU A 225 -4.04 -12.84 17.08
C LEU A 225 -2.85 -12.04 16.55
N ASP A 226 -2.78 -10.76 16.90
CA ASP A 226 -1.61 -9.93 16.59
C ASP A 226 -0.36 -10.43 17.32
N GLY A 227 0.79 -10.40 16.64
CA GLY A 227 2.11 -10.74 17.22
C GLY A 227 2.54 -12.21 17.07
N GLY A 228 1.89 -12.97 16.19
CA GLY A 228 2.25 -14.34 15.84
C GLY A 228 3.50 -14.47 14.95
N LYS A 229 3.78 -15.70 14.52
CA LYS A 229 4.86 -16.05 13.56
C LYS A 229 4.39 -16.08 12.11
N ALA A 230 3.08 -16.01 11.88
CA ALA A 230 2.49 -15.92 10.55
C ALA A 230 3.01 -14.70 9.79
N ARG A 231 3.23 -14.88 8.49
CA ARG A 231 3.85 -13.89 7.60
C ARG A 231 2.84 -12.85 7.12
N LEU A 232 3.30 -11.65 6.79
CA LEU A 232 2.42 -10.69 6.10
C LEU A 232 2.25 -11.14 4.65
N LEU A 233 1.01 -11.08 4.13
CA LEU A 233 0.75 -11.35 2.72
C LEU A 233 0.61 -10.01 1.97
N VAL A 234 1.52 -9.77 1.03
CA VAL A 234 1.60 -8.54 0.24
C VAL A 234 1.12 -8.80 -1.19
N GLY A 235 0.38 -7.87 -1.79
CA GLY A 235 -0.07 -8.02 -3.18
C GLY A 235 -0.72 -6.77 -3.75
N HIS A 236 -1.40 -6.94 -4.88
CA HIS A 236 -2.14 -5.87 -5.57
C HIS A 236 -3.51 -6.37 -6.03
N SER A 237 -4.57 -5.94 -5.34
CA SER A 237 -5.94 -6.49 -5.50
C SER A 237 -5.99 -7.97 -5.08
N LEU A 238 -5.53 -8.23 -3.83
CA LEU A 238 -5.37 -9.57 -3.28
C LEU A 238 -6.67 -10.39 -3.25
N ASP A 239 -7.84 -9.72 -3.30
CA ASP A 239 -9.13 -10.39 -3.41
C ASP A 239 -9.19 -11.31 -4.63
N HIS A 240 -8.65 -10.89 -5.77
CA HIS A 240 -8.63 -11.70 -6.99
C HIS A 240 -7.75 -12.96 -6.84
N ASP A 241 -6.57 -12.82 -6.21
CA ASP A 241 -5.66 -13.94 -5.95
C ASP A 241 -6.28 -14.94 -4.96
N LEU A 242 -6.75 -14.44 -3.82
CA LEU A 242 -7.33 -15.26 -2.75
C LEU A 242 -8.61 -15.99 -3.23
N ASP A 243 -9.44 -15.31 -4.03
CA ASP A 243 -10.66 -15.89 -4.59
C ASP A 243 -10.37 -16.98 -5.63
N CYS A 244 -9.37 -16.80 -6.51
CA CYS A 244 -9.02 -17.82 -7.49
C CYS A 244 -8.29 -19.02 -6.84
N LEU A 245 -7.56 -18.78 -5.75
CA LEU A 245 -6.91 -19.80 -4.94
C LEU A 245 -7.85 -20.51 -3.93
N LYS A 246 -9.09 -20.01 -3.76
CA LYS A 246 -10.08 -20.51 -2.79
C LYS A 246 -9.51 -20.56 -1.36
N MET A 247 -8.86 -19.47 -0.96
CA MET A 247 -8.26 -19.33 0.37
C MET A 247 -8.74 -18.06 1.08
N PHE A 248 -8.64 -18.08 2.40
CA PHE A 248 -8.88 -16.92 3.25
C PHE A 248 -7.64 -16.69 4.11
N TYR A 249 -7.22 -15.43 4.22
CA TYR A 249 -6.10 -15.04 5.07
C TYR A 249 -6.52 -13.83 5.93
N PRO A 250 -6.13 -13.76 7.23
CA PRO A 250 -6.66 -12.74 8.12
C PRO A 250 -6.34 -11.30 7.67
N ASP A 251 -7.36 -10.44 7.67
CA ASP A 251 -7.27 -9.05 7.17
C ASP A 251 -6.12 -8.23 7.79
N HIS A 252 -5.82 -8.44 9.06
CA HIS A 252 -4.75 -7.72 9.76
C HIS A 252 -3.34 -8.09 9.27
N LEU A 253 -3.19 -9.23 8.59
CA LEU A 253 -1.94 -9.70 7.96
C LEU A 253 -1.87 -9.36 6.46
N LEU A 254 -2.94 -8.81 5.86
CA LEU A 254 -2.96 -8.41 4.45
C LEU A 254 -2.32 -7.03 4.24
N ARG A 255 -1.54 -6.91 3.18
CA ARG A 255 -0.88 -5.68 2.74
C ARG A 255 -1.11 -5.49 1.24
N ASP A 256 -2.31 -5.02 0.93
CA ASP A 256 -2.74 -4.81 -0.45
C ASP A 256 -2.44 -3.38 -0.92
N THR A 257 -1.58 -3.25 -1.92
CA THR A 257 -1.19 -1.97 -2.53
C THR A 257 -2.33 -1.28 -3.28
N ALA A 258 -3.36 -2.00 -3.74
CA ALA A 258 -4.52 -1.45 -4.44
C ALA A 258 -5.50 -0.74 -3.50
N THR A 259 -5.61 -1.22 -2.25
CA THR A 259 -6.52 -0.68 -1.23
C THR A 259 -5.82 0.14 -0.14
N TYR A 260 -4.49 0.18 -0.14
CA TYR A 260 -3.72 0.99 0.80
C TYR A 260 -3.93 2.49 0.57
N ARG A 261 -4.68 3.15 1.47
CA ARG A 261 -5.15 4.54 1.31
C ARG A 261 -4.10 5.55 0.81
N PRO A 262 -2.85 5.57 1.33
CA PRO A 262 -1.83 6.49 0.82
C PRO A 262 -1.49 6.31 -0.66
N LEU A 263 -1.59 5.09 -1.21
CA LEU A 263 -1.31 4.77 -2.60
C LEU A 263 -2.53 4.93 -3.53
N MET A 264 -3.75 5.04 -2.99
CA MET A 264 -4.97 5.18 -3.80
C MET A 264 -5.06 6.54 -4.49
N LYS A 265 -5.91 6.58 -5.51
CA LYS A 265 -6.29 7.82 -6.18
C LYS A 265 -6.97 8.79 -5.23
N THR A 266 -7.02 10.06 -5.62
CA THR A 266 -7.76 11.07 -4.85
C THR A 266 -9.26 10.73 -4.70
N ASN A 267 -9.86 9.96 -5.61
CA ASN A 267 -11.24 9.49 -5.53
C ASN A 267 -11.41 8.13 -4.83
N LEU A 268 -10.36 7.61 -4.17
CA LEU A 268 -10.34 6.30 -3.51
C LEU A 268 -10.53 5.11 -4.45
N VAL A 269 -10.17 5.25 -5.73
CA VAL A 269 -10.03 4.12 -6.66
C VAL A 269 -8.57 3.70 -6.71
N SER A 270 -8.30 2.42 -6.95
CA SER A 270 -6.93 1.92 -7.12
C SER A 270 -6.24 2.52 -8.36
N HIS A 271 -4.92 2.66 -8.27
CA HIS A 271 -4.06 2.77 -9.44
C HIS A 271 -3.64 1.38 -9.89
N SER A 272 -3.27 1.21 -11.16
CA SER A 272 -2.68 -0.05 -11.61
C SER A 272 -1.29 -0.23 -11.00
N LEU A 273 -0.85 -1.48 -10.83
CA LEU A 273 0.51 -1.79 -10.39
C LEU A 273 1.57 -1.13 -11.29
N LYS A 274 1.35 -1.15 -12.62
CA LYS A 274 2.19 -0.46 -13.61
C LYS A 274 2.32 1.04 -13.36
N TYR A 275 1.25 1.72 -12.97
CA TYR A 275 1.32 3.14 -12.58
C TYR A 275 2.12 3.31 -11.29
N LEU A 276 1.86 2.48 -10.28
CA LEU A 276 2.52 2.59 -8.97
C LEU A 276 4.03 2.36 -9.08
N THR A 277 4.48 1.35 -9.83
CA THR A 277 5.90 1.06 -10.07
C THR A 277 6.58 2.20 -10.80
N GLN A 278 6.00 2.71 -11.88
CA GLN A 278 6.55 3.83 -12.62
C GLN A 278 6.65 5.09 -11.75
N THR A 279 5.60 5.37 -10.97
CA THR A 279 5.47 6.61 -10.19
C THR A 279 6.34 6.62 -8.93
N TYR A 280 6.47 5.48 -8.24
CA TYR A 280 7.08 5.41 -6.91
C TYR A 280 8.38 4.60 -6.86
N LEU A 281 8.64 3.73 -7.85
CA LEU A 281 9.87 2.93 -7.93
C LEU A 281 10.79 3.34 -9.09
N GLY A 282 10.26 3.96 -10.14
CA GLY A 282 11.05 4.54 -11.25
C GLY A 282 11.26 3.61 -12.45
N TYR A 283 10.56 2.48 -12.51
CA TYR A 283 10.62 1.54 -13.62
C TYR A 283 9.23 1.13 -14.10
N THR A 284 9.14 0.62 -15.32
CA THR A 284 7.89 0.11 -15.91
C THR A 284 7.93 -1.42 -15.94
N ILE A 285 6.77 -2.02 -15.67
CA ILE A 285 6.51 -3.46 -15.73
C ILE A 285 5.44 -3.74 -16.79
N GLN A 286 5.15 -5.02 -17.04
CA GLN A 286 4.04 -5.44 -17.91
C GLN A 286 4.18 -4.81 -19.31
N THR A 287 5.37 -4.92 -19.90
CA THR A 287 5.68 -4.45 -21.27
C THR A 287 5.37 -5.49 -22.34
N GLY A 288 4.89 -6.67 -21.94
CA GLY A 288 4.40 -7.76 -22.79
C GLY A 288 3.39 -8.57 -21.98
N VAL A 289 3.48 -9.90 -22.08
CA VAL A 289 2.78 -10.78 -21.12
C VAL A 289 3.26 -10.49 -19.70
N HIS A 290 2.35 -10.63 -18.76
CA HIS A 290 2.62 -10.47 -17.34
C HIS A 290 3.45 -11.66 -16.85
N ASP A 291 4.39 -11.38 -15.95
CA ASP A 291 5.17 -12.38 -15.25
C ASP A 291 4.90 -12.20 -13.75
N PRO A 292 4.29 -13.20 -13.07
CA PRO A 292 3.89 -13.05 -11.68
C PRO A 292 5.10 -12.81 -10.76
N TYR A 293 6.32 -13.18 -11.17
CA TYR A 293 7.55 -12.81 -10.47
C TYR A 293 7.82 -11.29 -10.53
N GLU A 294 7.68 -10.66 -11.70
CA GLU A 294 7.87 -9.21 -11.87
C GLU A 294 6.88 -8.44 -10.99
N ASP A 295 5.63 -8.90 -10.95
CA ASP A 295 4.54 -8.28 -10.19
C ASP A 295 4.75 -8.48 -8.69
N CYS A 296 5.10 -9.69 -8.25
CA CYS A 296 5.49 -10.01 -6.87
C CYS A 296 6.63 -9.13 -6.34
N VAL A 297 7.74 -9.04 -7.08
CA VAL A 297 8.89 -8.21 -6.68
C VAL A 297 8.48 -6.73 -6.60
N SER A 298 7.63 -6.29 -7.54
CA SER A 298 7.15 -4.92 -7.58
C SER A 298 6.28 -4.55 -6.38
N VAL A 299 5.36 -5.43 -5.95
CA VAL A 299 4.54 -5.18 -4.76
C VAL A 299 5.36 -5.22 -3.47
N VAL A 300 6.37 -6.11 -3.34
CA VAL A 300 7.30 -6.10 -2.19
C VAL A 300 8.09 -4.79 -2.13
N ARG A 301 8.61 -4.32 -3.26
CA ARG A 301 9.35 -3.06 -3.32
C ARG A 301 8.48 -1.86 -2.95
N LEU A 302 7.22 -1.83 -3.39
CA LEU A 302 6.24 -0.83 -2.96
C LEU A 302 5.95 -0.94 -1.45
N TYR A 303 5.75 -2.16 -0.95
CA TYR A 303 5.54 -2.41 0.48
C TYR A 303 6.69 -1.86 1.32
N LYS A 304 7.94 -2.23 1.01
CA LYS A 304 9.15 -1.72 1.67
C LYS A 304 9.22 -0.19 1.59
N ARG A 305 8.92 0.42 0.43
CA ARG A 305 8.87 1.89 0.26
C ARG A 305 7.90 2.59 1.22
N MET A 306 6.74 1.99 1.47
CA MET A 306 5.72 2.53 2.36
C MET A 306 5.98 2.20 3.83
N ARG A 307 6.54 1.01 4.11
CA ARG A 307 6.97 0.59 5.44
C ARG A 307 8.10 1.46 5.96
N ASP A 308 9.06 1.81 5.12
CA ASP A 308 10.24 2.57 5.51
C ASP A 308 9.99 4.10 5.53
N GLN A 309 8.72 4.52 5.56
CA GLN A 309 8.34 5.92 5.75
C GLN A 309 8.64 6.35 7.19
N ASP A 310 9.30 7.50 7.32
CA ASP A 310 9.62 8.10 8.62
C ASP A 310 8.46 8.98 9.09
N HIS A 311 7.72 8.47 10.07
CA HIS A 311 6.69 9.22 10.78
C HIS A 311 7.22 9.54 12.18
N GLN A 312 7.27 10.82 12.55
CA GLN A 312 7.62 11.24 13.91
C GLN A 312 6.64 10.61 14.91
N MET A 313 7.13 9.62 15.66
CA MET A 313 6.35 8.93 16.69
C MET A 313 6.32 9.82 17.93
N VAL A 314 5.12 10.17 18.39
CA VAL A 314 4.93 10.70 19.73
C VAL A 314 4.75 9.49 20.65
N GLU A 315 5.70 9.28 21.56
CA GLU A 315 5.63 8.22 22.58
C GLU A 315 4.30 8.33 23.34
N GLY A 316 3.53 7.23 23.41
CA GLY A 316 2.26 7.15 24.15
C GLY A 316 0.99 6.93 23.32
N SER A 317 1.06 6.98 21.97
CA SER A 317 -0.13 6.77 21.12
C SER A 317 -0.42 5.30 20.76
N GLU A 318 0.45 4.35 21.14
CA GLU A 318 0.36 2.94 20.70
C GLU A 318 -0.57 2.05 21.56
N LEU A 319 -0.99 2.49 22.75
CA LEU A 319 -1.72 1.64 23.72
C LEU A 319 -3.24 1.86 23.81
N GLN A 320 -3.86 2.54 22.84
CA GLN A 320 -5.32 2.65 22.77
C GLN A 320 -5.84 2.17 21.41
N SER A 321 -5.60 0.90 21.10
CA SER A 321 -6.51 0.17 20.22
C SER A 321 -7.84 0.03 20.95
N THR A 322 -8.93 0.34 20.23
CA THR A 322 -10.34 0.22 20.61
C THR A 322 -10.82 1.15 21.74
N TRP A 323 -11.48 2.24 21.31
CA TRP A 323 -12.38 3.14 22.07
C TRP A 323 -11.78 4.48 22.56
N GLY A 324 -11.74 5.46 21.65
CA GLY A 324 -11.41 6.86 22.00
C GLY A 324 -11.45 7.86 20.84
N GLY A 325 -12.28 7.64 19.82
CA GLY A 325 -12.43 8.55 18.67
C GLY A 325 -13.40 9.71 18.93
N PHE A 326 -13.70 10.49 17.88
CA PHE A 326 -14.72 11.55 17.93
C PHE A 326 -16.11 11.06 18.36
N ASP A 327 -16.39 9.76 18.25
CA ASP A 327 -17.68 9.13 18.55
C ASP A 327 -18.06 9.18 20.04
N PHE A 328 -17.09 9.38 20.94
CA PHE A 328 -17.34 9.48 22.39
C PHE A 328 -17.66 10.91 22.86
N TRP A 329 -17.56 11.90 21.98
CA TRP A 329 -17.67 13.31 22.34
C TRP A 329 -18.96 13.92 21.80
N LYS A 330 -19.64 14.71 22.64
CA LYS A 330 -20.79 15.50 22.17
C LYS A 330 -20.31 16.61 21.26
N LEU A 331 -21.07 16.96 20.22
CA LEU A 331 -20.71 18.03 19.27
C LEU A 331 -20.34 19.35 19.99
N ARG A 332 -21.11 19.72 21.03
CA ARG A 332 -20.85 20.92 21.85
C ARG A 332 -19.52 20.89 22.61
N GLU A 333 -18.96 19.72 22.89
CA GLU A 333 -17.65 19.58 23.55
C GLU A 333 -16.53 19.71 22.52
N LEU A 334 -16.71 19.13 21.32
CA LEU A 334 -15.77 19.25 20.22
C LEU A 334 -15.67 20.68 19.67
N GLU A 335 -16.77 21.42 19.64
CA GLU A 335 -16.76 22.83 19.21
C GLU A 335 -15.97 23.74 20.14
N LYS A 336 -15.80 23.37 21.41
CA LYS A 336 -14.98 24.11 22.38
C LYS A 336 -13.48 23.83 22.22
N LYS A 337 -13.09 22.74 21.56
CA LYS A 337 -11.68 22.37 21.36
C LYS A 337 -11.03 23.24 20.29
N THR A 338 -9.76 23.53 20.46
CA THR A 338 -8.90 24.16 19.45
C THR A 338 -8.69 23.22 18.25
N PRO A 339 -8.31 23.76 17.06
CA PRO A 339 -7.96 22.92 15.92
C PRO A 339 -6.85 21.89 16.18
N ASP A 340 -5.89 22.21 17.05
CA ASP A 340 -4.80 21.30 17.44
C ASP A 340 -5.31 20.19 18.36
N GLU A 341 -6.13 20.52 19.37
CA GLU A 341 -6.78 19.50 20.21
C GLU A 341 -7.69 18.56 19.42
N LEU A 342 -8.37 19.07 18.38
CA LEU A 342 -9.14 18.22 17.46
C LEU A 342 -8.23 17.28 16.65
N TYR A 343 -7.03 17.72 16.30
CA TYR A 343 -6.05 16.89 15.60
C TYR A 343 -5.51 15.79 16.51
N GLU A 344 -5.17 16.09 17.77
CA GLU A 344 -4.67 15.12 18.75
C GLU A 344 -5.67 13.99 19.09
N ILE A 345 -6.98 14.23 18.91
CA ILE A 345 -8.02 13.20 19.08
C ILE A 345 -8.26 12.41 17.79
N SER A 346 -7.87 12.96 16.64
CA SER A 346 -8.04 12.29 15.35
C SER A 346 -7.13 11.06 15.25
N ARG A 347 -7.61 10.04 14.55
CA ARG A 347 -6.91 8.76 14.38
C ARG A 347 -6.93 8.39 12.90
N SER A 348 -5.92 7.62 12.49
CA SER A 348 -5.84 7.12 11.11
C SER A 348 -7.00 6.17 10.81
N ASN A 349 -7.55 6.25 9.59
CA ASN A 349 -8.56 5.31 9.07
C ASN A 349 -7.95 4.17 8.23
N TYR A 350 -6.65 3.93 8.42
CA TYR A 350 -5.91 2.83 7.83
C TYR A 350 -4.71 2.51 8.73
N ARG A 351 -4.27 1.25 8.71
CA ARG A 351 -3.03 0.83 9.38
C ARG A 351 -1.84 1.24 8.53
N CYS A 352 -0.96 2.10 9.06
CA CYS A 352 0.25 2.49 8.36
C CYS A 352 1.26 1.34 8.37
N TRP A 353 1.88 1.03 7.23
CA TRP A 353 2.82 -0.08 7.13
C TRP A 353 4.15 0.18 7.86
N CYS A 354 4.46 1.43 8.21
CA CYS A 354 5.61 1.73 9.09
C CYS A 354 5.50 1.10 10.49
N LEU A 355 4.29 0.68 10.89
CA LEU A 355 4.04 0.01 12.15
C LEU A 355 4.40 -1.49 12.09
N ASP A 356 4.69 -2.04 10.91
CA ASP A 356 5.00 -3.47 10.75
C ASP A 356 6.40 -3.81 11.29
N LEU A 357 7.36 -2.88 11.18
CA LEU A 357 8.71 -3.02 11.77
C LEU A 357 8.71 -3.07 13.29
N LYS A 358 7.64 -2.60 13.94
CA LYS A 358 7.56 -2.48 15.40
C LYS A 358 6.94 -3.69 16.08
N ALA A 359 6.16 -4.49 15.36
CA ALA A 359 5.59 -5.73 15.89
C ALA A 359 6.66 -6.81 16.18
N SER A 360 7.93 -6.54 15.88
CA SER A 360 9.07 -7.46 15.99
C SER A 360 9.78 -7.43 17.35
N ASN A 361 9.55 -6.40 18.16
CA ASN A 361 10.16 -6.27 19.49
C ASN A 361 9.09 -6.47 20.57
N PRO A 362 8.86 -7.70 21.04
CA PRO A 362 8.21 -7.87 22.33
C PRO A 362 9.15 -7.29 23.41
N ALA A 363 8.63 -6.38 24.23
CA ALA A 363 9.28 -5.88 25.43
C ALA A 363 9.50 -7.00 26.47
#